data_AF-A0A923STY6-F1
#
_entry.id   AF-A0A923STY6-F1
#
_cell.length_a   1.000
_cell.length_b   1.000
_cell.length_c   1.000
_cell.angle_alpha   90.00
_cell.angle_beta   90.00
_cell.angle_gamma   90.00
#
_symmetry.space_group_name_H-M   'P 1'
#
loop_
_entity.id
_entity.type
_entity.pdbx_description
1 polymer ?
#
loop_
_entity_poly.entity_id
_entity_poly.type
_entity_poly.pdbx_seq_one_letter_code
_entity_poly.pdbx_strand_id
1 'polypeptide(L)' 'MSIWSNDICSYHKVDSAHAYAEGEGDKSLETWRRTHEEFFQREFAEVGENVDFSRLHVVLEKFEVVYALPLAA' A
#
# COMPACT_ATOMS: atom_id res chain seq x y z
N MET A 1 11.81 -11.70 -3.19
CA MET A 1 11.69 -10.41 -2.48
C MET A 1 12.39 -10.53 -1.13
N SER A 2 13.18 -9.55 -0.72
CA SER A 2 13.65 -9.41 0.66
C SER A 2 13.05 -8.14 1.25
N ILE A 3 12.45 -8.24 2.43
CA ILE A 3 11.96 -7.09 3.21
C ILE A 3 13.08 -6.66 4.15
N TRP A 4 13.36 -5.36 4.22
CA TRP A 4 14.42 -4.81 5.07
C TRP A 4 13.92 -3.73 6.05
N SER A 5 12.67 -3.28 5.91
CA SER A 5 12.02 -2.37 6.86
C SER A 5 10.53 -2.70 6.96
N ASN A 6 10.00 -2.58 8.18
CA ASN A 6 8.58 -2.72 8.48
C ASN A 6 8.17 -1.64 9.48
N ASP A 7 7.06 -0.95 9.22
CA ASP A 7 6.46 0.03 10.13
C ASP A 7 4.94 -0.17 10.21
N ILE A 8 4.33 0.27 11.29
CA ILE A 8 2.87 0.25 11.44
C ILE A 8 2.40 1.64 11.82
N CYS A 9 1.52 2.21 11.01
CA CYS A 9 0.93 3.51 11.30
C CYS A 9 -0.57 3.52 10.99
N SER A 10 -1.26 4.51 11.54
CA SER A 10 -2.66 4.77 11.16
C SER A 10 -2.69 5.19 9.68
N TYR A 11 -3.71 4.77 8.93
CA TYR A 11 -3.82 5.03 7.50
C TYR A 11 -3.64 6.51 7.12
N HIS A 12 -4.22 7.43 7.89
CA HIS A 12 -4.09 8.87 7.63
C HIS A 12 -2.70 9.45 7.89
N LYS A 13 -1.80 8.70 8.55
CA LYS A 13 -0.40 9.09 8.81
C LYS A 13 0.57 8.64 7.72
N VAL A 14 0.11 7.87 6.73
CA VAL A 14 0.93 7.55 5.56
C VAL A 14 1.28 8.85 4.84
N ASP A 15 2.57 9.04 4.60
CA ASP A 15 3.12 10.24 3.97
C ASP A 15 3.40 10.04 2.47
N SER A 16 3.74 11.15 1.82
CA SER A 16 4.06 11.13 0.39
C SER A 16 5.34 10.37 0.05
N ALA A 17 6.25 10.17 1.01
CA ALA A 17 7.47 9.40 0.76
C ALA A 17 7.15 7.91 0.57
N HIS A 18 6.18 7.38 1.32
CA HIS A 18 5.69 6.01 1.12
C HIS A 18 4.96 5.86 -0.22
N ALA A 19 4.00 6.74 -0.50
CA ALA A 19 3.26 6.73 -1.78
C ALA A 19 4.21 6.81 -2.99
N TYR A 20 5.26 7.64 -2.90
CA TYR A 20 6.28 7.74 -3.94
C TYR A 20 7.09 6.45 -4.10
N ALA A 21 7.41 5.78 -3.00
CA ALA A 21 8.19 4.55 -3.00
C ALA A 21 7.44 3.36 -3.60
N GLU A 22 6.13 3.23 -3.36
CA GLU A 22 5.29 2.23 -4.04
C GLU A 22 5.20 2.48 -5.54
N GLY A 23 5.24 3.76 -5.94
CA GLY A 23 5.42 4.14 -7.33
C GLY A 23 4.17 3.95 -8.22
N GLU A 24 3.00 3.75 -7.61
CA GLU A 24 1.72 3.64 -8.31
C GLU A 24 1.31 4.95 -8.99
N GLY A 25 0.65 4.85 -10.16
CA GLY A 25 0.09 5.98 -10.87
C GLY A 25 1.08 7.12 -11.13
N ASP A 26 0.74 8.33 -10.67
CA ASP A 26 1.57 9.54 -10.75
C ASP A 26 2.49 9.74 -9.53
N LYS A 27 2.57 8.73 -8.65
CA LYS A 27 3.37 8.73 -7.41
C LYS A 27 2.96 9.79 -6.38
N SER A 28 1.74 10.33 -6.50
CA SER A 28 1.20 11.28 -5.53
C SER A 28 0.49 10.57 -4.38
N LEU A 29 0.48 11.20 -3.20
CA LEU A 29 -0.27 10.71 -2.04
C LEU A 29 -1.79 10.69 -2.31
N GLU A 30 -2.29 11.61 -3.16
CA GLU A 30 -3.71 11.66 -3.53
C GLU A 30 -4.11 10.43 -4.34
N THR A 31 -3.36 10.10 -5.39
CA THR A 31 -3.60 8.90 -6.20
C THR A 31 -3.47 7.64 -5.35
N TRP A 32 -2.43 7.54 -4.52
CA TRP A 32 -2.23 6.43 -3.60
C TRP A 32 -3.45 6.25 -2.69
N ARG A 33 -3.96 7.33 -2.08
CA ARG A 33 -5.14 7.26 -1.18
C ARG A 33 -6.38 6.80 -1.91
N ARG A 34 -6.67 7.33 -3.10
CA ARG A 34 -7.85 6.91 -3.86
C ARG A 34 -7.80 5.42 -4.18
N THR A 35 -6.68 4.94 -4.72
CA THR A 35 -6.50 3.53 -5.09
C THR A 35 -6.59 2.61 -3.87
N HIS A 36 -5.99 3.00 -2.74
CA HIS A 36 -6.01 2.21 -1.53
C HIS A 36 -7.37 2.24 -0.81
N GLU A 37 -8.11 3.36 -0.84
CA GLU A 37 -9.47 3.42 -0.30
C GLU A 37 -10.40 2.48 -1.05
N GLU A 38 -10.36 2.49 -2.38
CA GLU A 38 -11.13 1.56 -3.24
C GLU A 38 -10.76 0.09 -2.95
N PHE A 39 -9.46 -0.19 -2.80
CA PHE A 39 -8.97 -1.52 -2.42
C PHE A 39 -9.54 -1.96 -1.07
N PHE A 40 -9.29 -1.19 0.00
CA PHE A 40 -9.71 -1.59 1.36
C PHE A 40 -11.24 -1.70 1.48
N GLN A 41 -12.00 -0.84 0.81
CA GLN A 41 -13.46 -0.96 0.79
C GLN A 41 -13.91 -2.29 0.18
N ARG A 42 -13.30 -2.71 -0.93
CA ARG A 42 -13.61 -3.99 -1.59
C ARG A 42 -13.24 -5.17 -0.69
N GLU A 43 -12.01 -5.22 -0.18
CA GLU A 43 -11.54 -6.36 0.60
C GLU A 43 -12.31 -6.53 1.93
N PHE A 44 -12.69 -5.42 2.60
CA PHE A 44 -13.55 -5.50 3.78
C PHE A 44 -14.96 -5.99 3.44
N ALA A 45 -15.52 -5.54 2.32
CA ALA A 45 -16.84 -5.99 1.88
C ALA A 45 -16.88 -7.50 1.58
N GLU A 46 -15.79 -8.08 1.07
CA GLU A 46 -15.67 -9.52 0.82
C GLU A 46 -15.76 -10.37 2.09
N VAL A 47 -15.43 -9.81 3.26
CA VAL A 47 -15.60 -10.46 4.57
C VAL A 47 -16.84 -9.99 5.33
N GLY A 48 -17.72 -9.22 4.68
CA GLY A 48 -18.98 -8.74 5.26
C GLY A 48 -18.82 -7.55 6.21
N GLU A 49 -17.70 -6.84 6.16
CA GLU A 49 -17.37 -5.69 7.00
C GLU A 49 -17.32 -4.40 6.19
N ASN A 50 -17.37 -3.25 6.86
CA ASN A 50 -17.08 -1.95 6.26
C ASN A 50 -15.78 -1.41 6.84
N VAL A 51 -14.96 -0.78 5.99
CA VAL A 51 -13.72 -0.16 6.44
C VAL A 51 -13.98 1.13 7.23
N ASP A 52 -13.37 1.24 8.40
CA ASP A 52 -13.29 2.48 9.18
C ASP A 52 -11.87 3.05 9.08
N PHE A 53 -11.67 3.98 8.14
CA PHE A 53 -10.36 4.59 7.90
C PHE A 53 -9.80 5.37 9.11
N SER A 54 -10.65 5.78 10.05
CA SER A 54 -10.21 6.45 11.27
C SER A 54 -9.50 5.50 12.24
N ARG A 55 -9.78 4.20 12.13
CA ARG A 55 -9.21 3.13 12.97
C ARG A 55 -8.26 2.21 12.21
N LEU A 56 -8.27 2.28 10.88
CA LEU A 56 -7.42 1.47 10.02
C LEU A 56 -5.94 1.75 10.31
N HIS A 57 -5.20 0.69 10.61
CA HIS A 57 -3.75 0.70 10.64
C HIS A 57 -3.24 -0.07 9.42
N VAL A 58 -2.15 0.40 8.85
CA VAL A 58 -1.50 -0.22 7.70
C VAL A 58 -0.09 -0.61 8.06
N VAL A 59 0.37 -1.70 7.45
CA VAL A 59 1.74 -2.19 7.55
C VAL A 59 2.50 -1.66 6.34
N LEU A 60 3.55 -0.89 6.59
CA LEU A 60 4.37 -0.28 5.54
C LEU A 60 5.65 -1.09 5.37
N GLU A 61 5.75 -1.81 4.25
CA GLU A 61 6.91 -2.65 3.95
C GLU A 61 7.83 -1.98 2.94
N LYS A 62 9.14 -2.04 3.20
CA LYS A 62 10.16 -1.73 2.18
C LYS A 62 10.89 -3.00 1.82
N PHE A 63 10.94 -3.27 0.54
CA PHE A 63 11.55 -4.48 0.01
C PHE A 63 12.41 -4.20 -1.22
N GLU A 64 13.21 -5.18 -1.59
CA GLU A 64 13.96 -5.20 -2.83
C GLU A 64 13.73 -6.52 -3.58
N VAL A 65 13.92 -6.45 -4.90
CA VAL A 65 13.84 -7.61 -5.79
C VAL A 65 15.20 -8.31 -5.76
N VAL A 66 15.26 -9.47 -5.10
CA VAL A 66 16.48 -10.32 -5.05
C VAL A 66 16.63 -11.25 -6.25
N TYR A 67 15.53 -11.48 -6.98
CA TYR A 67 15.50 -12.33 -8.16
C TYR A 67 14.34 -11.91 -9.05
N ALA A 68 14.62 -11.69 -10.33
CA ALA A 68 13.63 -11.41 -11.36
C ALA A 68 13.74 -12.49 -12.44
N LEU A 69 12.61 -13.10 -12.81
CA LEU A 69 12.59 -13.98 -13.96
C LEU A 69 12.96 -13.16 -15.21
N PRO A 70 13.76 -13.71 -16.15
CA PRO A 70 14.02 -13.03 -17.40
C PRO A 70 12.68 -12.73 -18.10
N LEU A 71 12.53 -11.51 -18.61
CA LEU A 71 11.43 -11.20 -19.51
C LEU A 71 11.53 -12.15 -20.70
N ALA A 72 10.44 -12.86 -21.00
CA ALA A 72 10.35 -13.66 -22.22
C ALA A 72 10.61 -12.72 -23.41
N ALA A 73 11.60 -13.06 -24.22
CA ALA A 73 11.97 -12.33 -25.44
C ALA A 73 10.90 -12.47 -26.52
#